data_AF-A0A9W6L4X1-F1
#
_entry.id   AF-A0A9W6L4X1-F1
#
_cell.length_a   1.000
_cell.length_b   1.000
_cell.length_c   1.000
_cell.angle_alpha   90.00
_cell.angle_beta   90.00
_cell.angle_gamma   90.00
#
_symmetry.space_group_name_H-M   'P 1'
#
loop_
_entity.id
_entity.type
_entity.pdbx_description
1 polymer ?
#
loop_
_entity_poly.entity_id
_entity_poly.type
_entity_poly.pdbx_seq_one_letter_code
_entity_poly.pdbx_strand_id
1 'polypeptide(L)' 'MSTILERGVPWNGPFYRRNGFRDLRRDEWSPGMEAIRAAEARHGLRVDARVFMRHEPPRSDRPGM' A
#
# COMPACT_ATOMS: atom_id res chain seq x y z
N MET A 1 2.82 -8.90 -2.88
CA MET A 1 2.76 -7.79 -3.85
C MET A 1 2.42 -6.51 -3.09
N SER A 2 3.22 -5.45 -3.26
CA SER A 2 3.00 -4.16 -2.60
C SER A 2 2.79 -3.08 -3.66
N THR A 3 1.87 -2.14 -3.41
CA THR A 3 1.52 -1.05 -4.34
C THR A 3 1.43 0.29 -3.60
N ILE A 4 1.43 1.40 -4.33
CA ILE A 4 1.23 2.76 -3.81
C ILE A 4 0.03 3.39 -4.52
N LEU A 5 -0.90 3.99 -3.76
CA LEU A 5 -2.12 4.62 -4.30
C LEU A 5 -2.30 6.06 -3.82
N GLU A 6 -3.14 6.82 -4.52
CA GLU A 6 -3.55 8.18 -4.14
C GLU A 6 -4.84 8.17 -3.30
N ARG A 7 -4.77 8.75 -2.09
CA ARG A 7 -5.84 8.82 -1.07
C ARG A 7 -7.01 9.73 -1.49
N GLY A 8 -6.74 10.75 -2.31
CA GLY A 8 -7.75 11.73 -2.73
C GLY A 8 -8.81 11.16 -3.67
N VAL A 9 -8.57 9.99 -4.25
CA VAL A 9 -9.52 9.30 -5.12
C VAL A 9 -10.43 8.41 -4.27
N PRO A 10 -11.71 8.74 -4.10
CA PRO A 10 -12.58 8.13 -3.08
C PRO A 10 -12.81 6.63 -3.28
N TRP A 11 -12.65 6.12 -4.51
CA TRP A 11 -12.84 4.71 -4.84
C TRP A 11 -11.56 3.86 -4.71
N ASN A 12 -10.36 4.45 -4.71
CA ASN A 12 -9.09 3.69 -4.69
C ASN A 12 -8.95 2.85 -3.41
N GLY A 13 -9.02 3.50 -2.25
CA GLY A 13 -8.86 2.83 -0.96
C GLY A 13 -9.86 1.67 -0.77
N PRO A 14 -11.17 1.90 -0.92
CA PRO A 14 -12.17 0.85 -0.83
C PRO A 14 -11.98 -0.27 -1.85
N PHE A 15 -11.63 0.06 -3.10
CA PHE A 15 -11.39 -0.93 -4.15
C PHE A 15 -10.25 -1.88 -3.78
N TYR A 16 -9.07 -1.36 -3.43
CA TYR A 16 -7.93 -2.21 -3.07
C TYR A 16 -8.19 -3.00 -1.78
N ARG A 17 -8.84 -2.40 -0.77
CA ARG A 17 -9.22 -3.14 0.45
C ARG A 17 -10.13 -4.32 0.17
N ARG A 18 -11.13 -4.16 -0.71
CA ARG A 18 -12.00 -5.27 -1.12
C ARG A 18 -11.24 -6.38 -1.85
N ASN A 19 -10.15 -6.05 -2.54
CA ASN A 19 -9.29 -7.01 -3.25
C ASN A 19 -8.18 -7.61 -2.37
N GLY A 20 -8.31 -7.56 -1.04
CA GLY A 20 -7.35 -8.18 -0.12
C GLY A 20 -6.08 -7.37 0.10
N PHE A 21 -6.08 -6.07 -0.17
CA PHE A 21 -4.98 -5.19 0.21
C PHE A 21 -5.28 -4.50 1.54
N ARG A 22 -4.21 -4.17 2.29
CA ARG A 22 -4.31 -3.28 3.45
C ARG A 22 -3.26 -2.20 3.41
N ASP A 23 -3.57 -1.06 4.03
CA ASP A 23 -2.63 0.02 4.29
C ASP A 23 -1.44 -0.51 5.11
N LEU A 24 -0.22 -0.14 4.71
CA LEU A 24 1.00 -0.38 5.47
C LEU A 24 1.27 0.82 6.39
N ARG A 25 1.38 0.55 7.69
CA ARG A 25 1.84 1.54 8.65
C ARG A 25 3.31 1.87 8.41
N ARG A 26 3.75 3.04 8.87
CA ARG A 26 5.14 3.50 8.67
C ARG A 26 6.17 2.53 9.25
N ASP A 27 5.87 1.90 10.37
CA ASP A 27 6.71 0.88 11.01
C ASP A 27 6.87 -0.41 10.18
N GLU A 28 6.03 -0.61 9.16
CA GLU A 28 6.05 -1.78 8.27
C GLU A 28 6.75 -1.48 6.93
N TRP A 29 7.25 -0.27 6.73
CA TRP A 29 7.88 0.13 5.48
C TRP A 29 9.28 -0.48 5.36
N SER A 30 9.61 -0.94 4.17
CA SER A 30 10.98 -1.32 3.87
C SER A 30 11.84 -0.08 3.60
N PRO A 31 13.18 -0.19 3.70
CA PRO A 31 14.08 0.91 3.31
C PRO A 31 13.85 1.42 1.88
N GLY A 32 13.41 0.56 0.96
CA GLY A 32 13.04 0.97 -0.40
C GLY A 32 11.78 1.83 -0.46
N MET A 33 10.78 1.56 0.37
CA MET A 33 9.57 2.39 0.46
C MET A 33 9.87 3.77 1.05
N GLU A 34 10.77 3.82 2.04
CA GLU A 34 11.32 5.07 2.59
C GLU A 34 12.05 5.88 1.52
N ALA A 35 12.89 5.23 0.70
CA ALA A 35 13.61 5.89 -0.39
C ALA A 35 12.65 6.46 -1.46
N ILE A 36 11.61 5.71 -1.83
CA ILE A 36 10.56 6.20 -2.74
C ILE A 36 9.89 7.43 -2.14
N ARG A 37 9.51 7.37 -0.87
CA ARG A 37 8.89 8.49 -0.16
C ARG A 37 9.79 9.74 -0.17
N ALA A 38 11.09 9.57 0.11
CA ALA A 38 12.05 10.66 0.11
C ALA A 38 12.24 11.25 -1.30
N ALA A 39 12.26 10.41 -2.33
CA ALA A 39 12.32 10.86 -3.72
C ALA A 39 11.07 11.66 -4.11
N GLU A 40 9.87 11.16 -3.79
CA GLU A 40 8.61 11.88 -4.04
C GLU A 40 8.60 13.27 -3.40
N ALA A 41 9.04 13.37 -2.13
CA ALA A 41 9.14 14.65 -1.43
C ALA A 41 10.13 15.62 -2.11
N ARG A 42 11.29 15.11 -2.55
CA ARG A 42 12.28 15.92 -3.28
C ARG A 42 11.75 16.44 -4.61
N HIS A 43 10.88 15.69 -5.27
CA HIS A 43 10.23 16.10 -6.52
C HIS A 43 8.96 16.94 -6.32
N GLY A 44 8.61 17.30 -5.07
CA GLY A 44 7.45 18.13 -4.77
C GLY A 44 6.10 17.41 -4.94
N LEU A 45 6.10 16.08 -5.02
CA LEU A 45 4.87 15.29 -5.07
C LEU A 45 4.18 15.29 -3.71
N ARG A 46 2.84 15.26 -3.73
CA ARG A 46 2.00 15.24 -2.52
C ARG A 46 2.15 13.93 -1.76
N VAL A 47 3.16 13.86 -0.89
CA VAL A 47 3.46 12.66 -0.10
C VAL A 47 2.33 12.28 0.85
N ASP A 48 1.61 13.25 1.41
CA ASP A 48 0.45 13.02 2.29
C ASP A 48 -0.70 12.25 1.59
N ALA A 49 -0.78 12.38 0.26
CA ALA A 49 -1.78 11.70 -0.55
C ALA A 49 -1.39 10.26 -0.88
N ARG A 50 -0.16 9.81 -0.65
CA ARG A 50 0.28 8.45 -1.03
C ARG A 50 0.13 7.46 0.11
N VAL A 51 -0.46 6.32 -0.20
CA VAL A 51 -0.64 5.19 0.72
C VAL A 51 0.04 3.96 0.14
N PHE A 52 0.99 3.39 0.88
CA PHE A 52 1.50 2.06 0.55
C PHE A 52 0.52 1.00 1.03
N MET A 53 0.28 0.00 0.20
CA MET A 53 -0.57 -1.13 0.50
C MET A 53 0.15 -2.45 0.24
N ARG A 54 -0.18 -3.47 1.03
CA ARG A 54 0.28 -4.85 0.83
C ARG A 54 -0.91 -5.74 0.54
N HIS A 55 -0.79 -6.56 -0.50
CA HIS A 55 -1.72 -7.66 -0.75
C HIS A 55 -1.50 -8.75 0.30
N GLU A 56 -2.51 -8.97 1.13
CA GLU A 56 -2.58 -9.97 2.18
C GLU A 56 -3.88 -10.77 1.98
N PRO A 57 -3.94 -11.57 0.91
CA PRO A 57 -5.11 -12.42 0.69
C PRO A 57 -5.24 -13.36 1.90
N PRO A 58 -6.46 -13.76 2.28
CA PRO A 58 -6.65 -14.73 3.34
C PRO A 58 -5.74 -15.94 3.06
N ARG A 59 -5.03 -16.40 4.10
CA ARG A 59 -4.26 -17.64 4.00
C ARG A 59 -5.23 -18.69 3.47
N SER A 60 -4.91 -19.25 2.30
CA SER A 60 -5.65 -20.38 1.78
C SER A 60 -5.39 -21.54 2.73
N ASP A 61 -6.29 -21.74 3.68
CA ASP A 61 -6.44 -23.03 4.35
C ASP A 61 -6.93 -23.98 3.26
N ARG A 62 -6.00 -24.60 2.54
CA ARG A 62 -6.31 -25.84 1.84
C ARG A 62 -6.29 -26.93 2.92
N PRO A 63 -7.43 -27.53 3.30
CA PRO A 63 -7.35 -28.85 3.92
C PRO A 63 -6.71 -29.77 2.89
N GLY A 64 -5.69 -30.52 3.31
CA GLY A 64 -5.02 -31.50 2.47
C GLY A 64 -6.05 -32.44 1.85
N MET A 65 -5.89 -32.66 0.55
CA MET A 65 -6.57 -33.73 -0.19
C MET A 65 -6.13 -35.09 0.32
#